data_AF-A0A2W6Y014-F1
#
_entry.id   AF-A0A2W6Y014-F1
#
_cell.length_a   1.000
_cell.length_b   1.000
_cell.length_c   1.000
_cell.angle_alpha   90.00
_cell.angle_beta   90.00
_cell.angle_gamma   90.00
#
_symmetry.space_group_name_H-M   'P 1'
#
loop_
_entity.id
_entity.type
_entity.pdbx_description
1 polymer ?
#
loop_
_entity_poly.entity_id
_entity_poly.type
_entity_poly.pdbx_seq_one_letter_code
_entity_poly.pdbx_strand_id
1 'polypeptide(L)' 'LQIGYNRAASIMERMENEGIVGPANHAGKREILVEEPPARPDSD' A
#
# COMPACT_ATOMS: atom_id res chain seq x y z
N LEU A 1 7.79 -7.58 -10.27
CA LEU A 1 7.96 -7.54 -8.79
C LEU A 1 7.51 -8.88 -8.21
N GLN A 2 8.38 -9.89 -8.19
CA GLN A 2 8.04 -11.19 -7.60
C GLN A 2 8.47 -11.19 -6.13
N ILE A 3 7.63 -10.60 -5.28
CA ILE A 3 7.73 -10.80 -3.84
C ILE A 3 6.81 -11.97 -3.45
N GLY A 4 7.28 -12.87 -2.59
CA GLY A 4 6.47 -13.96 -2.07
C GLY A 4 5.33 -13.48 -1.16
N TYR A 5 4.28 -14.28 -1.02
CA TYR A 5 3.09 -13.95 -0.23
C TYR A 5 3.41 -13.51 1.21
N ASN A 6 4.26 -14.26 1.90
CA ASN A 6 4.66 -13.93 3.29
C ASN A 6 5.33 -12.56 3.39
N ARG A 7 6.17 -12.20 2.41
CA ARG A 7 6.82 -10.89 2.36
C ARG A 7 5.81 -9.79 2.08
N ALA A 8 4.85 -10.01 1.18
CA ALA A 8 3.79 -9.06 0.93
C ALA A 8 2.93 -8.81 2.18
N ALA A 9 2.59 -9.87 2.92
CA ALA A 9 1.85 -9.76 4.18
C ALA A 9 2.57 -8.90 5.21
N SER A 10 3.88 -9.12 5.43
CA SER A 10 4.67 -8.30 6.35
C SER A 10 4.78 -6.83 5.92
N ILE A 11 4.82 -6.56 4.61
CA ILE A 11 4.79 -5.18 4.10
C ILE A 11 3.43 -4.54 4.40
N MET A 12 2.33 -5.25 4.16
CA MET A 12 0.99 -4.74 4.44
C MET A 12 0.77 -4.45 5.94
N GLU A 13 1.22 -5.35 6.82
CA GLU A 13 1.18 -5.14 8.28
C GLU A 13 1.94 -3.88 8.69
N ARG A 14 3.14 -3.69 8.13
CA ARG A 14 3.94 -2.49 8.39
C ARG A 14 3.26 -1.22 7.87
N MET A 15 2.72 -1.25 6.65
CA MET A 15 2.00 -0.12 6.06
C MET A 15 0.75 0.25 6.86
N GLU A 16 0.05 -0.74 7.43
CA GLU A 16 -1.10 -0.51 8.32
C GLU A 16 -0.65 0.14 9.64
N ASN A 17 0.42 -0.36 10.26
CA ASN A 17 1.01 0.23 11.48
C ASN A 17 1.56 1.65 11.27
N GLU A 18 2.11 1.94 10.11
CA GLU A 18 2.61 3.27 9.74
C GLU A 18 1.48 4.22 9.29
N GLY A 19 0.22 3.76 9.24
CA GLY A 19 -0.92 4.58 8.82
C GLY A 19 -0.92 4.91 7.32
N ILE A 20 -0.20 4.13 6.50
CA ILE A 20 -0.15 4.29 5.05
C ILE A 20 -1.36 3.63 4.40
N VAL A 21 -1.83 2.53 4.98
CA VAL A 21 -2.96 1.73 4.49
C VAL A 21 -3.99 1.55 5.60
N GLY A 22 -5.27 1.71 5.27
CA GLY A 22 -6.38 1.49 6.19
C GLY A 22 -6.73 0.01 6.40
N PRO A 23 -7.63 -0.29 7.35
CA PRO A 23 -8.07 -1.65 7.64
C PRO A 23 -8.73 -2.30 6.42
N ALA A 24 -8.73 -3.64 6.39
CA ALA A 24 -9.45 -4.37 5.35
C ALA A 24 -10.97 -4.21 5.50
N ASN A 25 -11.66 -3.99 4.39
CA ASN A 25 -13.11 -4.07 4.35
C ASN A 25 -13.58 -5.54 4.23
N HIS A 26 -14.91 -5.74 4.17
CA HIS A 26 -15.52 -7.07 4.07
C HIS A 26 -15.04 -7.91 2.87
N ALA A 27 -14.57 -7.26 1.80
CA ALA A 27 -14.03 -7.91 0.61
C ALA A 27 -12.50 -8.09 0.64
N GLY A 28 -11.83 -7.71 1.73
CA GLY A 28 -10.37 -7.76 1.88
C GLY A 28 -9.62 -6.61 1.22
N LYS A 29 -10.32 -5.61 0.66
CA LYS A 29 -9.69 -4.41 0.07
C LYS A 29 -9.30 -3.43 1.17
N ARG A 30 -8.26 -2.64 0.93
CA ARG A 30 -7.75 -1.62 1.84
C ARG A 30 -7.58 -0.29 1.10
N GLU A 31 -7.81 0.81 1.81
CA GLU A 31 -7.65 2.16 1.28
C GLU A 31 -6.22 2.65 1.53
N ILE A 32 -5.68 3.44 0.60
CA ILE A 32 -4.38 4.11 0.77
C ILE A 32 -4.66 5.48 1.39
N LEU A 33 -3.98 5.77 2.51
CA LEU A 33 -4.22 6.97 3.31
C LEU A 33 -3.23 8.11 2.99
N VAL A 34 -2.17 7.80 2.24
CA VAL A 34 -1.17 8.79 1.80
C VAL A 34 -1.52 9.35 0.43
N GLU A 35 -1.17 10.62 0.21
CA GLU A 35 -1.31 11.25 -1.09
C GLU A 35 -0.35 10.62 -2.11
N GLU A 36 -0.81 10.50 -3.36
CA GLU A 36 0.04 10.03 -4.45
C GLU A 36 1.17 11.06 -4.66
N PRO A 37 2.44 10.63 -4.75
CA PRO A 37 3.52 11.56 -5.03
C PRO A 37 3.24 12.31 -6.33
N PRO A 38 3.62 13.60 -6.42
CA PRO A 38 3.33 14.39 -7.60
C PRO A 38 3.86 13.68 -8.85
N ALA A 39 3.02 13.62 -9.89
CA ALA A 39 3.37 13.05 -11.18
C ALA A 39 4.73 13.63 -11.61
N ARG A 40 5.69 12.76 -11.91
CA ARG A 40 7.04 13.22 -12.22
C ARG A 40 6.98 14.05 -13.50
N PRO A 41 7.66 15.22 -13.53
CA PRO A 41 7.57 16.17 -14.64
C PRO A 41 8.18 15.67 -15.96
N ASP A 42 8.82 14.49 -15.96
CA ASP A 42 9.49 13.86 -17.09
C ASP A 42 8.64 12.75 -17.75
N SER A 43 7.32 12.78 -17.57
CA SER A 43 6.40 11.76 -18.09
C SER A 43 5.82 12.05 -19.49
N ASP A 44 6.26 13.14 -20.16
CA ASP A 44 5.88 13.55 -21.53
C ASP A 44 6.97 13.22 -22.56
#